data_AF-A0A956S6N2-F1
#
_entry.id   AF-A0A956S6N2-F1
#
_cell.length_a   1.000
_cell.length_b   1.000
_cell.length_c   1.000
_cell.angle_alpha   90.00
_cell.angle_beta   90.00
_cell.angle_gamma   90.00
#
_symmetry.space_group_name_H-M   'P 1'
#
loop_
_entity.id
_entity.type
_entity.pdbx_description
1 polymer ?
#
loop_
_entity_poly.entity_id
_entity_poly.type
_entity_poly.pdbx_seq_one_letter_code
_entity_poly.pdbx_strand_id
1 'polypeptide(L)'
;SLDIKGVKRLVLIADDVDGNLVGDFASWADTKLYQNYLKPVIKGDDVIVFNTKEKVDLLQGIVATDYEDGDITSKVKVNTDYSYGKFGVFDVVYSVTDSDNLTTKFTRKVAITEEETYISDLKWKSATIGSGAIGIDKSVRQQAIKILNEDGYYETFTKGIGTHAYSEIVYNSSGYDIFDTWVGMDQYVSERDDASVQFKIFVDGKLKAQTGVMKANTPKERLVVDVRNSSEIKLVVDVATNGNNWDHANWADARFRNVPQFSTVQLEKALKEAKKLDLNNYTEQSIEVLENAIKFGEDALNSTNQEVIDSAVESLNSAIDSLVELNLNKVVNIKDEYLKQSIQKELNTSGEITIGQMRQLVSLKVSNAESLEGLQYAINLESLDISYNEIRDLSPLKNLKKLSDLKANPLGGLISGRVYAEDNKAKVSLDVINRNGEKLLPTSVVVKHNKTHEYTTLDINDCMDKNGVVTIDTTGFDSYIYTIYLVYEDKVDNYTSQFMFMLDNI
;
A
#
# COMPACT_ATOMS: atom_id res chain seq x y z
N SER A 1 -31.81 -40.99 5.00
CA SER A 1 -30.93 -40.90 6.18
C SER A 1 -31.39 -39.72 7.03
N LEU A 2 -31.24 -39.80 8.35
CA LEU A 2 -31.54 -38.70 9.27
C LEU A 2 -30.22 -38.08 9.71
N ASP A 3 -30.03 -36.79 9.50
CA ASP A 3 -28.88 -36.08 10.06
C ASP A 3 -29.13 -35.88 11.56
N ILE A 4 -28.22 -36.43 12.37
CA ILE A 4 -28.28 -36.37 13.83
C ILE A 4 -27.04 -35.66 14.40
N LYS A 5 -26.32 -34.87 13.60
CA LYS A 5 -25.13 -34.14 14.06
C LYS A 5 -25.50 -33.24 15.24
N GLY A 6 -24.77 -33.35 16.35
CA GLY A 6 -25.00 -32.56 17.58
C GLY A 6 -26.23 -32.97 18.41
N VAL A 7 -26.99 -33.98 17.99
CA VAL A 7 -28.15 -34.49 18.75
C VAL A 7 -27.67 -35.31 19.94
N LYS A 8 -28.00 -34.86 21.15
CA LYS A 8 -27.60 -35.53 22.40
C LYS A 8 -28.38 -36.82 22.69
N ARG A 9 -29.56 -36.98 22.09
CA ARG A 9 -30.41 -38.15 22.27
C ARG A 9 -31.25 -38.41 21.02
N LEU A 10 -30.94 -39.49 20.30
CA LEU A 10 -31.83 -40.05 19.28
C LEU A 10 -32.80 -41.01 19.95
N VAL A 11 -34.10 -40.82 19.76
CA VAL A 11 -35.14 -41.73 20.25
C VAL A 11 -35.88 -42.28 19.05
N LEU A 12 -35.86 -43.59 18.87
CA LEU A 12 -36.70 -44.29 17.91
C LEU A 12 -37.93 -44.79 18.64
N ILE A 13 -39.11 -44.31 18.24
CA ILE A 13 -40.39 -44.68 18.85
C ILE A 13 -41.19 -45.42 17.78
N ALA A 14 -41.65 -46.63 18.12
CA ALA A 14 -42.70 -47.32 17.40
C ALA A 14 -43.92 -47.28 18.33
N ASP A 15 -44.88 -46.43 18.00
CA ASP A 15 -46.05 -46.18 18.84
C ASP A 15 -47.28 -46.86 18.24
N ASP A 16 -48.23 -47.22 19.11
CA ASP A 16 -49.51 -47.78 18.71
C ASP A 16 -50.47 -46.62 18.39
N VAL A 17 -50.99 -46.61 17.16
CA VAL A 17 -51.81 -45.52 16.63
C VAL A 17 -53.26 -45.60 17.11
N ASP A 18 -53.77 -46.79 17.43
CA ASP A 18 -55.18 -46.99 17.82
C ASP A 18 -55.36 -47.45 19.28
N GLY A 19 -54.26 -47.74 19.97
CA GLY A 19 -54.20 -48.01 21.41
C GLY A 19 -54.69 -49.40 21.79
N ASN A 20 -54.90 -50.29 20.83
CA ASN A 20 -55.43 -51.63 21.07
C ASN A 20 -54.33 -52.70 21.26
N LEU A 21 -53.09 -52.42 20.88
CA LEU A 21 -51.88 -53.26 21.04
C LEU A 21 -52.00 -54.71 20.52
N VAL A 22 -52.99 -55.04 19.69
CA VAL A 22 -53.19 -56.41 19.17
C VAL A 22 -52.64 -56.53 17.77
N GLY A 23 -51.48 -57.19 17.64
CA GLY A 23 -50.91 -57.59 16.35
C GLY A 23 -49.84 -56.66 15.78
N ASP A 24 -49.44 -55.62 16.52
CA ASP A 24 -48.47 -54.63 16.07
C ASP A 24 -47.02 -55.09 16.29
N PHE A 25 -46.47 -55.76 15.28
CA PHE A 25 -45.04 -56.12 15.25
C PHE A 25 -44.25 -55.12 14.41
N ALA A 26 -43.42 -54.30 15.06
CA ALA A 26 -42.52 -53.38 14.40
C ALA A 26 -41.06 -53.89 14.42
N SER A 27 -40.30 -53.57 13.39
CA SER A 27 -38.87 -53.91 13.32
C SER A 27 -38.11 -52.82 12.59
N TRP A 28 -36.99 -52.38 13.18
CA TRP A 28 -36.03 -51.48 12.55
C TRP A 28 -34.92 -52.31 11.91
N ALA A 29 -35.14 -52.80 10.69
CA ALA A 29 -34.19 -53.66 9.99
C ALA A 29 -32.99 -52.87 9.43
N ASP A 30 -31.78 -53.40 9.63
CA ASP A 30 -30.50 -52.80 9.17
C ASP A 30 -30.28 -51.34 9.59
N THR A 31 -30.73 -50.96 10.79
CA THR A 31 -30.58 -49.59 11.28
C THR A 31 -29.13 -49.35 11.70
N LYS A 32 -28.46 -48.43 10.99
CA LYS A 32 -27.04 -48.13 11.17
C LYS A 32 -26.84 -46.67 11.56
N LEU A 33 -25.89 -46.45 12.46
CA LEU A 33 -25.27 -45.16 12.69
C LEU A 33 -23.92 -45.16 11.98
N TYR A 34 -23.65 -44.11 11.21
CA TYR A 34 -22.35 -43.90 10.61
C TYR A 34 -21.76 -42.64 11.24
N GLN A 35 -20.57 -42.76 11.81
CA GLN A 35 -19.69 -41.63 12.04
C GLN A 35 -18.73 -41.60 10.86
N ASN A 36 -18.91 -40.63 9.98
CA ASN A 36 -17.82 -40.27 9.09
C ASN A 36 -16.81 -39.54 9.98
N TYR A 37 -15.60 -40.09 10.04
CA TYR A 37 -14.43 -39.46 10.63
C TYR A 37 -13.50 -39.14 9.47
N LEU A 38 -14.02 -38.39 8.51
CA LEU A 38 -13.24 -38.02 7.35
C LEU A 38 -12.34 -36.88 7.75
N LYS A 39 -11.05 -36.99 7.40
CA LYS A 39 -10.14 -35.88 7.60
C LYS A 39 -10.60 -34.71 6.72
N PRO A 40 -10.38 -33.47 7.15
CA PRO A 40 -10.65 -32.31 6.31
C PRO A 40 -9.80 -32.36 5.04
N VAL A 41 -10.29 -31.74 3.98
CA VAL A 41 -9.61 -31.64 2.69
C VAL A 41 -9.19 -30.20 2.47
N ILE A 42 -7.89 -29.97 2.21
CA ILE A 42 -7.36 -28.68 1.75
C ILE A 42 -7.15 -28.78 0.23
N LYS A 43 -7.65 -27.79 -0.51
CA LYS A 43 -7.45 -27.62 -1.95
C LYS A 43 -6.77 -26.29 -2.24
N GLY A 44 -5.96 -26.28 -3.28
CA GLY A 44 -5.31 -25.10 -3.84
C GLY A 44 -4.33 -25.52 -4.92
N ASP A 45 -3.87 -24.56 -5.72
CA ASP A 45 -2.87 -24.83 -6.75
C ASP A 45 -1.53 -25.24 -6.12
N ASP A 46 -0.86 -26.20 -6.75
CA ASP A 46 0.45 -26.72 -6.31
C ASP A 46 1.55 -25.65 -6.39
N VAL A 47 1.41 -24.69 -7.30
CA VAL A 47 2.31 -23.54 -7.46
C VAL A 47 1.49 -22.28 -7.66
N ILE A 48 1.77 -21.23 -6.90
CA ILE A 48 1.24 -19.89 -7.10
C ILE A 48 2.39 -18.91 -7.31
N VAL A 49 2.17 -17.91 -8.18
CA VAL A 49 3.19 -16.93 -8.55
C VAL A 49 2.72 -15.52 -8.24
N PHE A 50 3.62 -14.75 -7.65
CA PHE A 50 3.48 -13.31 -7.42
C PHE A 50 4.62 -12.56 -8.10
N ASN A 51 4.37 -11.32 -8.52
CA ASN A 51 5.42 -10.39 -8.92
C ASN A 51 6.10 -9.77 -7.68
N THR A 52 7.37 -9.34 -7.80
CA THR A 52 8.14 -8.68 -6.72
C THR A 52 7.44 -7.46 -6.12
N LYS A 53 6.59 -6.78 -6.89
CA LYS A 53 5.84 -5.59 -6.46
C LYS A 53 4.47 -5.89 -5.89
N GLU A 54 4.00 -7.13 -6.01
CA GLU A 54 2.68 -7.55 -5.54
C GLU A 54 2.72 -7.92 -4.06
N LYS A 55 1.63 -7.64 -3.36
CA LYS A 55 1.44 -8.16 -2.00
C LYS A 55 1.21 -9.66 -2.08
N VAL A 56 2.10 -10.43 -1.48
CA VAL A 56 1.98 -11.89 -1.40
C VAL A 56 0.87 -12.27 -0.42
N ASP A 57 -0.22 -12.84 -0.94
CA ASP A 57 -1.28 -13.45 -0.14
C ASP A 57 -1.09 -14.97 -0.08
N LEU A 58 -0.52 -15.44 1.03
CA LEU A 58 -0.27 -16.86 1.24
C LEU A 58 -1.55 -17.70 1.28
N LEU A 59 -2.74 -17.13 1.47
CA LEU A 59 -4.01 -17.87 1.51
C LEU A 59 -4.78 -17.82 0.18
N GLN A 60 -4.31 -17.08 -0.83
CA GLN A 60 -4.98 -16.97 -2.12
C GLN A 60 -5.23 -18.35 -2.75
N GLY A 61 -6.48 -18.67 -3.07
CA GLY A 61 -6.88 -19.94 -3.68
C GLY A 61 -6.90 -21.15 -2.74
N ILE A 62 -6.60 -20.99 -1.45
CA ILE A 62 -6.69 -22.07 -0.46
C ILE A 62 -8.13 -22.19 0.03
N VAL A 63 -8.69 -23.39 -0.07
CA VAL A 63 -10.00 -23.76 0.48
C VAL A 63 -9.84 -24.99 1.34
N ALA A 64 -10.45 -24.99 2.54
CA ALA A 64 -10.48 -26.16 3.41
C ALA A 64 -11.92 -26.53 3.76
N THR A 65 -12.32 -27.74 3.40
CA THR A 65 -13.67 -28.26 3.64
C THR A 65 -13.61 -29.58 4.37
N ASP A 66 -14.58 -29.80 5.23
CA ASP A 66 -14.75 -31.01 6.01
C ASP A 66 -16.20 -31.50 5.86
N TYR A 67 -16.41 -32.83 5.89
CA TYR A 67 -17.75 -33.36 5.69
C TYR A 67 -18.66 -32.99 6.86
N GLU A 68 -18.14 -33.09 8.07
CA GLU A 68 -18.85 -32.77 9.28
C GLU A 68 -18.92 -31.26 9.44
N ASP A 69 -17.79 -30.56 9.46
CA ASP A 69 -17.70 -29.15 9.84
C ASP A 69 -18.02 -28.14 8.73
N GLY A 70 -18.16 -28.60 7.49
CA GLY A 70 -18.39 -27.73 6.34
C GLY A 70 -17.14 -26.93 5.98
N ASP A 71 -17.28 -25.64 5.68
CA ASP A 71 -16.15 -24.77 5.34
C ASP A 71 -15.37 -24.38 6.61
N ILE A 72 -14.12 -24.82 6.66
CA ILE A 72 -13.17 -24.54 7.75
C ILE A 72 -11.93 -23.79 7.25
N THR A 73 -12.03 -23.10 6.10
CA THR A 73 -10.93 -22.33 5.48
C THR A 73 -10.34 -21.29 6.45
N SER A 74 -11.17 -20.65 7.26
CA SER A 74 -10.72 -19.67 8.27
C SER A 74 -9.87 -20.27 9.39
N LYS A 75 -9.89 -21.60 9.58
CA LYS A 75 -9.07 -22.32 10.58
C LYS A 75 -7.70 -22.76 10.04
N VAL A 76 -7.41 -22.51 8.76
CA VAL A 76 -6.14 -22.91 8.13
C VAL A 76 -4.97 -22.16 8.79
N LYS A 77 -3.97 -22.92 9.20
CA LYS A 77 -2.69 -22.42 9.72
C LYS A 77 -1.62 -22.55 8.65
N VAL A 78 -0.78 -21.52 8.52
CA VAL A 78 0.29 -21.43 7.52
C VAL A 78 1.65 -21.51 8.20
N ASN A 79 2.55 -22.34 7.68
CA ASN A 79 3.94 -22.45 8.12
C ASN A 79 4.88 -22.29 6.92
N THR A 80 5.82 -21.34 7.00
CA THR A 80 6.75 -20.99 5.91
C THR A 80 7.98 -20.24 6.45
N ASP A 81 9.08 -20.29 5.71
CA ASP A 81 10.29 -19.47 5.89
C ASP A 81 10.25 -18.16 5.07
N TYR A 82 9.18 -17.93 4.31
CA TYR A 82 8.95 -16.68 3.59
C TYR A 82 8.84 -15.50 4.56
N SER A 83 9.50 -14.40 4.20
CA SER A 83 9.32 -13.10 4.81
C SER A 83 9.23 -12.05 3.71
N TYR A 84 8.46 -10.99 3.94
CA TYR A 84 8.35 -9.86 3.02
C TYR A 84 9.76 -9.34 2.62
N GLY A 85 9.93 -8.98 1.35
CA GLY A 85 11.21 -8.58 0.74
C GLY A 85 12.15 -9.74 0.33
N LYS A 86 11.82 -11.00 0.64
CA LYS A 86 12.52 -12.17 0.07
C LYS A 86 11.87 -12.60 -1.24
N PHE A 87 12.69 -12.78 -2.27
CA PHE A 87 12.26 -13.35 -3.53
C PHE A 87 12.82 -14.76 -3.67
N GLY A 88 12.04 -15.65 -4.27
CA GLY A 88 12.33 -17.07 -4.23
C GLY A 88 11.12 -17.94 -4.51
N VAL A 89 11.36 -19.25 -4.47
CA VAL A 89 10.31 -20.27 -4.49
C VAL A 89 10.30 -20.97 -3.15
N PHE A 90 9.30 -20.68 -2.35
CA PHE A 90 9.16 -21.12 -0.95
C PHE A 90 8.17 -22.27 -0.87
N ASP A 91 8.51 -23.29 -0.07
CA ASP A 91 7.53 -24.32 0.30
C ASP A 91 6.67 -23.78 1.45
N VAL A 92 5.35 -23.73 1.24
CA VAL A 92 4.38 -23.25 2.22
C VAL A 92 3.48 -24.40 2.64
N VAL A 93 3.51 -24.72 3.93
CA VAL A 93 2.77 -25.83 4.51
C VAL A 93 1.52 -25.30 5.19
N TYR A 94 0.37 -25.70 4.68
CA TYR A 94 -0.96 -25.44 5.25
C TYR A 94 -1.36 -26.61 6.12
N SER A 95 -2.00 -26.31 7.25
CA SER A 95 -2.61 -27.33 8.10
C SER A 95 -3.95 -26.87 8.62
N VAL A 96 -4.91 -27.78 8.68
CA VAL A 96 -6.24 -27.52 9.24
C VAL A 96 -6.65 -28.70 10.12
N THR A 97 -7.28 -28.39 11.24
CA THR A 97 -7.79 -29.37 12.20
C THR A 97 -9.29 -29.16 12.36
N ASP A 98 -10.07 -30.24 12.22
CA ASP A 98 -11.52 -30.25 12.40
C ASP A 98 -11.93 -30.30 13.90
N SER A 99 -13.23 -30.36 14.17
CA SER A 99 -13.79 -30.46 15.53
C SER A 99 -13.58 -31.82 16.20
N ASP A 100 -13.26 -32.86 15.43
CA ASP A 100 -12.91 -34.20 15.89
C ASP A 100 -11.39 -34.38 16.14
N ASN A 101 -10.62 -33.30 16.00
CA ASN A 101 -9.16 -33.24 16.15
C ASN A 101 -8.37 -34.00 15.08
N LEU A 102 -8.94 -34.22 13.90
CA LEU A 102 -8.21 -34.76 12.76
C LEU A 102 -7.55 -33.62 11.98
N THR A 103 -6.29 -33.83 11.60
CA THR A 103 -5.49 -32.83 10.88
C THR A 103 -5.11 -33.30 9.48
N THR A 104 -5.27 -32.41 8.51
CA THR A 104 -4.72 -32.55 7.16
C THR A 104 -3.66 -31.48 6.91
N LYS A 105 -2.66 -31.84 6.09
CA LYS A 105 -1.66 -30.92 5.60
C LYS A 105 -1.65 -30.89 4.08
N PHE A 106 -1.38 -29.72 3.52
CA PHE A 106 -1.18 -29.49 2.10
C PHE A 106 0.05 -28.61 1.96
N THR A 107 0.91 -28.88 0.99
CA THR A 107 2.12 -28.08 0.73
C THR A 107 2.06 -27.59 -0.70
N ARG A 108 2.23 -26.29 -0.90
CA ARG A 108 2.38 -25.69 -2.24
C ARG A 108 3.66 -24.87 -2.32
N LYS A 109 4.06 -24.56 -3.55
CA LYS A 109 5.15 -23.62 -3.83
C LYS A 109 4.59 -22.21 -4.04
N VAL A 110 5.16 -21.24 -3.34
CA VAL A 110 4.91 -19.81 -3.56
C VAL A 110 6.15 -19.23 -4.22
N ALA A 111 6.03 -18.86 -5.49
CA ALA A 111 7.10 -18.27 -6.27
C ALA A 111 6.93 -16.76 -6.36
N ILE A 112 8.00 -16.02 -6.12
CA ILE A 112 8.05 -14.57 -6.27
C ILE A 112 9.10 -14.25 -7.33
N THR A 113 8.62 -13.78 -8.47
CA THR A 113 9.39 -13.67 -9.72
C THR A 113 9.27 -12.28 -10.30
N GLU A 114 10.16 -11.90 -11.21
CA GLU A 114 10.07 -10.60 -11.90
C GLU A 114 10.31 -10.75 -13.39
N GLU A 115 11.49 -11.25 -13.77
CA GLU A 115 11.85 -11.41 -15.17
C GLU A 115 11.05 -12.54 -15.82
N GLU A 116 10.55 -12.27 -17.03
CA GLU A 116 9.76 -13.22 -17.82
C GLU A 116 10.40 -13.42 -19.19
N THR A 117 10.38 -14.65 -19.69
CA THR A 117 10.82 -15.00 -21.05
C THR A 117 9.75 -15.81 -21.76
N TYR A 118 9.12 -15.23 -22.79
CA TYR A 118 8.10 -15.92 -23.57
C TYR A 118 8.70 -17.07 -24.40
N ILE A 119 8.06 -18.23 -24.38
CA ILE A 119 8.55 -19.38 -25.16
C ILE A 119 8.39 -19.18 -26.67
N SER A 120 7.53 -18.25 -27.09
CA SER A 120 7.38 -17.86 -28.49
C SER A 120 8.56 -17.02 -29.01
N ASP A 121 9.35 -16.42 -28.12
CA ASP A 121 10.59 -15.74 -28.47
C ASP A 121 11.80 -16.69 -28.45
N LEU A 122 11.60 -17.93 -28.02
CA LEU A 122 12.62 -18.97 -27.94
C LEU A 122 12.50 -19.97 -29.08
N LYS A 123 13.65 -20.56 -29.44
CA LYS A 123 13.67 -21.69 -30.36
C LYS A 123 13.49 -22.99 -29.59
N TRP A 124 12.46 -23.76 -29.92
CA TRP A 124 12.29 -25.12 -29.40
C TRP A 124 13.43 -26.05 -29.84
N LYS A 125 13.73 -27.06 -29.02
CA LYS A 125 14.62 -28.19 -29.38
C LYS A 125 13.97 -29.06 -30.46
N SER A 126 12.69 -29.36 -30.28
CA SER A 126 11.87 -30.13 -31.24
C SER A 126 10.41 -29.78 -31.09
N ALA A 127 9.65 -29.92 -32.17
CA ALA A 127 8.21 -29.74 -32.14
C ALA A 127 7.51 -30.67 -33.12
N THR A 128 6.38 -31.24 -32.71
CA THR A 128 5.48 -32.05 -33.51
C THR A 128 4.06 -31.49 -33.40
N ILE A 129 3.28 -31.66 -34.46
CA ILE A 129 1.90 -31.21 -34.54
C ILE A 129 1.10 -32.18 -35.41
N GLY A 130 -0.13 -32.49 -35.01
CA GLY A 130 -0.96 -33.45 -35.73
C GLY A 130 -1.50 -32.91 -37.05
N SER A 131 -1.78 -31.61 -37.13
CA SER A 131 -2.32 -30.96 -38.34
C SER A 131 -1.96 -29.48 -38.38
N GLY A 132 -1.73 -28.95 -39.58
CA GLY A 132 -1.41 -27.54 -39.81
C GLY A 132 0.04 -27.20 -39.47
N ALA A 133 0.26 -25.97 -38.99
CA ALA A 133 1.57 -25.46 -38.61
C ALA A 133 1.50 -24.76 -37.25
N ILE A 134 2.54 -24.95 -36.44
CA ILE A 134 2.67 -24.27 -35.15
C ILE A 134 2.67 -22.76 -35.37
N GLY A 135 1.79 -22.06 -34.65
CA GLY A 135 1.71 -20.61 -34.63
C GLY A 135 2.58 -20.04 -33.52
N ILE A 136 3.44 -19.09 -33.87
CA ILE A 136 4.21 -18.28 -32.91
C ILE A 136 3.46 -16.97 -32.75
N ASP A 137 3.02 -16.66 -31.53
CA ASP A 137 2.16 -15.52 -31.18
C ASP A 137 0.84 -15.49 -31.98
N LYS A 138 0.44 -16.66 -32.48
CA LYS A 138 -0.74 -16.89 -33.32
C LYS A 138 -1.29 -18.28 -33.08
N SER A 139 -2.57 -18.49 -33.36
CA SER A 139 -3.19 -19.81 -33.37
C SER A 139 -2.68 -20.67 -34.53
N VAL A 140 -3.02 -21.96 -34.55
CA VAL A 140 -2.70 -22.87 -35.68
C VAL A 140 -3.28 -22.38 -37.02
N ARG A 141 -4.32 -21.53 -36.99
CA ARG A 141 -4.92 -20.89 -38.17
C ARG A 141 -4.24 -19.58 -38.57
N GLN A 142 -3.12 -19.23 -37.95
CA GLN A 142 -2.38 -17.99 -38.17
C GLN A 142 -3.21 -16.73 -37.84
N GLN A 143 -4.15 -16.86 -36.90
CA GLN A 143 -4.97 -15.78 -36.37
C GLN A 143 -4.55 -15.44 -34.93
N ALA A 144 -5.15 -14.40 -34.34
CA ALA A 144 -4.90 -14.08 -32.93
C ALA A 144 -5.27 -15.26 -32.03
N ILE A 145 -4.47 -15.52 -30.99
CA ILE A 145 -4.78 -16.54 -29.99
C ILE A 145 -5.97 -16.05 -29.17
N LYS A 146 -7.06 -16.82 -29.18
CA LYS A 146 -8.26 -16.49 -28.41
C LYS A 146 -8.78 -17.73 -27.69
N ILE A 147 -8.90 -17.65 -26.37
CA ILE A 147 -9.36 -18.73 -25.50
C ILE A 147 -10.47 -18.23 -24.56
N LEU A 148 -11.38 -19.12 -24.19
CA LEU A 148 -12.61 -18.81 -23.45
C LEU A 148 -12.33 -18.49 -21.98
N ASN A 149 -12.96 -17.46 -21.42
CA ASN A 149 -12.95 -17.14 -19.99
C ASN A 149 -14.15 -17.74 -19.26
N GLU A 150 -14.11 -17.75 -17.92
CA GLU A 150 -15.23 -18.22 -17.08
C GLU A 150 -16.51 -17.40 -17.27
N ASP A 151 -16.40 -16.14 -17.69
CA ASP A 151 -17.52 -15.24 -17.97
C ASP A 151 -18.20 -15.51 -19.33
N GLY A 152 -17.69 -16.48 -20.11
CA GLY A 152 -18.20 -16.85 -21.42
C GLY A 152 -17.68 -16.01 -22.58
N TYR A 153 -16.80 -15.02 -22.34
CA TYR A 153 -16.17 -14.22 -23.39
C TYR A 153 -14.78 -14.74 -23.74
N TYR A 154 -14.30 -14.45 -24.95
CA TYR A 154 -12.97 -14.85 -25.39
C TYR A 154 -11.94 -13.78 -25.07
N GLU A 155 -10.86 -14.17 -24.39
CA GLU A 155 -9.69 -13.33 -24.19
C GLU A 155 -8.71 -13.46 -25.34
N THR A 156 -8.18 -12.34 -25.81
CA THR A 156 -7.21 -12.30 -26.90
C THR A 156 -5.80 -12.15 -26.33
N PHE A 157 -4.90 -13.06 -26.70
CA PHE A 157 -3.50 -13.06 -26.28
C PHE A 157 -2.59 -12.64 -27.42
N THR A 158 -1.59 -11.82 -27.09
CA THR A 158 -0.56 -11.35 -28.03
C THR A 158 0.67 -12.24 -28.03
N LYS A 159 0.89 -13.04 -26.97
CA LYS A 159 2.00 -13.97 -26.82
C LYS A 159 1.49 -15.39 -26.61
N GLY A 160 2.18 -16.37 -27.18
CA GLY A 160 1.90 -17.79 -26.96
C GLY A 160 2.18 -18.67 -28.16
N ILE A 161 1.81 -19.94 -28.04
CA ILE A 161 2.00 -20.96 -29.09
C ILE A 161 0.65 -21.58 -29.45
N GLY A 162 0.24 -21.45 -30.72
CA GLY A 162 -0.89 -22.17 -31.28
C GLY A 162 -0.46 -23.51 -31.85
N THR A 163 -1.20 -24.58 -31.54
CA THR A 163 -0.90 -25.94 -31.98
C THR A 163 -2.17 -26.75 -32.23
N HIS A 164 -2.01 -28.02 -32.58
CA HIS A 164 -3.08 -28.96 -32.85
C HIS A 164 -2.71 -30.37 -32.38
N ALA A 165 -3.63 -31.03 -31.67
CA ALA A 165 -3.37 -32.37 -31.15
C ALA A 165 -3.16 -33.42 -32.28
N TYR A 166 -2.41 -34.50 -32.07
CA TYR A 166 -1.42 -34.68 -31.03
C TYR A 166 -0.22 -33.75 -31.27
N SER A 167 0.27 -33.06 -30.24
CA SER A 167 1.44 -32.17 -30.35
C SER A 167 2.38 -32.35 -29.16
N GLU A 168 3.67 -32.38 -29.43
CA GLU A 168 4.73 -32.24 -28.43
C GLU A 168 5.67 -31.10 -28.82
N ILE A 169 5.94 -30.18 -27.90
CA ILE A 169 6.88 -29.08 -28.11
C ILE A 169 7.88 -29.06 -26.95
N VAL A 170 9.16 -29.13 -27.27
CA VAL A 170 10.24 -29.34 -26.30
C VAL A 170 11.16 -28.14 -26.27
N TYR A 171 11.41 -27.57 -25.09
CA TYR A 171 12.31 -26.44 -24.89
C TYR A 171 13.44 -26.78 -23.92
N ASN A 172 14.55 -26.04 -24.02
CA ASN A 172 15.55 -26.00 -22.96
C ASN A 172 14.98 -25.16 -21.80
N SER A 173 14.88 -25.75 -20.60
CA SER A 173 14.41 -25.07 -19.39
C SER A 173 15.54 -24.78 -18.38
N SER A 174 16.81 -25.01 -18.74
CA SER A 174 17.93 -24.67 -17.89
C SER A 174 18.05 -23.15 -17.70
N GLY A 175 18.23 -22.75 -16.43
CA GLY A 175 18.34 -21.34 -16.04
C GLY A 175 17.00 -20.65 -15.76
N TYR A 176 15.88 -21.36 -15.90
CA TYR A 176 14.56 -20.86 -15.56
C TYR A 176 14.04 -21.45 -14.25
N ASP A 177 13.17 -20.71 -13.54
CA ASP A 177 12.64 -21.12 -12.24
C ASP A 177 11.22 -21.67 -12.33
N ILE A 178 10.31 -20.91 -12.95
CA ILE A 178 8.90 -21.26 -13.11
C ILE A 178 8.51 -21.24 -14.58
N PHE A 179 7.60 -22.12 -14.99
CA PHE A 179 6.86 -22.02 -16.24
C PHE A 179 5.38 -21.72 -15.94
N ASP A 180 4.79 -20.77 -16.66
CA ASP A 180 3.44 -20.24 -16.44
C ASP A 180 2.73 -20.04 -17.78
N THR A 181 1.50 -20.53 -17.90
CA THR A 181 0.73 -20.46 -19.14
C THR A 181 -0.77 -20.59 -18.88
N TRP A 182 -1.56 -19.92 -19.70
CA TRP A 182 -2.97 -20.23 -19.89
C TRP A 182 -3.14 -21.23 -21.02
N VAL A 183 -3.98 -22.23 -20.81
CA VAL A 183 -4.29 -23.24 -21.83
C VAL A 183 -5.77 -23.27 -22.14
N GLY A 184 -6.11 -23.55 -23.39
CA GLY A 184 -7.48 -23.66 -23.84
C GLY A 184 -7.61 -23.95 -25.32
N MET A 185 -8.83 -24.33 -25.72
CA MET A 185 -9.16 -24.52 -27.12
C MET A 185 -9.30 -23.17 -27.83
N ASP A 186 -8.87 -23.12 -29.09
CA ASP A 186 -8.95 -21.90 -29.89
C ASP A 186 -10.41 -21.51 -30.19
N GLN A 187 -10.71 -20.21 -30.18
CA GLN A 187 -12.06 -19.71 -30.52
C GLN A 187 -12.56 -20.23 -31.87
N TYR A 188 -11.67 -20.49 -32.83
CA TYR A 188 -12.07 -21.00 -34.15
C TYR A 188 -12.91 -22.29 -34.10
N VAL A 189 -12.78 -23.08 -33.04
CA VAL A 189 -13.49 -24.36 -32.89
C VAL A 189 -14.64 -24.29 -31.89
N SER A 190 -15.12 -23.09 -31.54
CA SER A 190 -16.18 -22.85 -30.55
C SER A 190 -17.50 -23.59 -30.83
N GLU A 191 -17.80 -23.86 -32.10
CA GLU A 191 -19.02 -24.55 -32.55
C GLU A 191 -18.78 -26.05 -32.87
N ARG A 192 -17.68 -26.63 -32.38
CA ARG A 192 -17.29 -28.02 -32.64
C ARG A 192 -17.45 -28.88 -31.39
N ASP A 193 -18.50 -29.69 -31.37
CA ASP A 193 -18.80 -30.61 -30.25
C ASP A 193 -17.83 -31.80 -30.18
N ASP A 194 -17.19 -32.15 -31.29
CA ASP A 194 -16.25 -33.26 -31.39
C ASP A 194 -14.82 -32.90 -30.95
N ALA A 195 -14.48 -31.61 -30.93
CA ALA A 195 -13.16 -31.11 -30.55
C ALA A 195 -12.85 -31.37 -29.06
N SER A 196 -11.69 -31.95 -28.77
CA SER A 196 -11.27 -32.20 -27.39
C SER A 196 -9.79 -32.39 -27.21
N VAL A 197 -9.22 -31.75 -26.21
CA VAL A 197 -7.78 -31.88 -25.90
C VAL A 197 -7.53 -32.09 -24.43
N GLN A 198 -6.34 -32.59 -24.11
CA GLN A 198 -5.80 -32.55 -22.75
C GLN A 198 -4.39 -31.98 -22.78
N PHE A 199 -4.13 -30.94 -21.98
CA PHE A 199 -2.81 -30.35 -21.86
C PHE A 199 -2.02 -31.06 -20.78
N LYS A 200 -0.74 -31.33 -21.04
CA LYS A 200 0.20 -31.97 -20.10
C LYS A 200 1.55 -31.28 -20.19
N ILE A 201 2.17 -31.03 -19.03
CA ILE A 201 3.51 -30.46 -18.92
C ILE A 201 4.42 -31.48 -18.25
N PHE A 202 5.50 -31.83 -18.94
CA PHE A 202 6.56 -32.70 -18.42
C PHE A 202 7.84 -31.89 -18.19
N VAL A 203 8.51 -32.14 -17.07
CA VAL A 203 9.82 -31.55 -16.75
C VAL A 203 10.81 -32.69 -16.55
N ASP A 204 11.87 -32.72 -17.36
CA ASP A 204 12.83 -33.84 -17.48
C ASP A 204 12.14 -35.21 -17.55
N GLY A 205 11.10 -35.31 -18.39
CA GLY A 205 10.33 -36.52 -18.62
C GLY A 205 9.29 -36.88 -17.53
N LYS A 206 9.21 -36.12 -16.43
CA LYS A 206 8.21 -36.36 -15.37
C LYS A 206 7.00 -35.47 -15.56
N LEU A 207 5.79 -36.04 -15.55
CA LEU A 207 4.55 -35.26 -15.56
C LEU A 207 4.48 -34.37 -14.32
N LYS A 208 4.26 -33.08 -14.51
CA LYS A 208 4.18 -32.08 -13.43
C LYS A 208 2.83 -31.42 -13.31
N ALA A 209 2.16 -31.17 -14.43
CA ALA A 209 0.82 -30.59 -14.46
C ALA A 209 0.05 -31.14 -15.65
N GLN A 210 -1.27 -31.23 -15.50
CA GLN A 210 -2.19 -31.56 -16.57
C GLN A 210 -3.57 -30.97 -16.29
N THR A 211 -4.33 -30.70 -17.34
CA THR A 211 -5.74 -30.32 -17.24
C THR A 211 -6.65 -31.57 -17.18
N GLY A 212 -7.93 -31.34 -16.91
CA GLY A 212 -8.97 -32.25 -17.36
C GLY A 212 -9.07 -32.31 -18.90
N VAL A 213 -10.06 -33.05 -19.41
CA VAL A 213 -10.41 -32.97 -20.83
C VAL A 213 -11.08 -31.62 -21.08
N MET A 214 -10.50 -30.82 -21.96
CA MET A 214 -11.06 -29.54 -22.39
C MET A 214 -11.82 -29.73 -23.70
N LYS A 215 -13.05 -29.20 -23.74
CA LYS A 215 -13.92 -29.11 -24.91
C LYS A 215 -13.98 -27.65 -25.39
N ALA A 216 -14.62 -27.41 -26.53
CA ALA A 216 -14.74 -26.08 -27.14
C ALA A 216 -15.36 -25.02 -26.21
N ASN A 217 -16.20 -25.44 -25.27
CA ASN A 217 -16.86 -24.59 -24.27
C ASN A 217 -16.21 -24.64 -22.88
N THR A 218 -15.07 -25.30 -22.71
CA THR A 218 -14.33 -25.31 -21.44
C THR A 218 -13.56 -23.99 -21.30
N PRO A 219 -13.78 -23.22 -20.21
CA PRO A 219 -12.96 -22.05 -19.91
C PRO A 219 -11.48 -22.40 -19.81
N LYS A 220 -10.62 -21.42 -20.06
CA LYS A 220 -9.16 -21.55 -19.96
C LYS A 220 -8.75 -21.97 -18.55
N GLU A 221 -7.73 -22.81 -18.47
CA GLU A 221 -7.09 -23.21 -17.21
C GLU A 221 -5.68 -22.61 -17.15
N ARG A 222 -5.18 -22.28 -15.96
CA ARG A 222 -3.79 -21.84 -15.76
C ARG A 222 -2.97 -23.02 -15.30
N LEU A 223 -1.82 -23.25 -15.93
CA LEU A 223 -0.85 -24.25 -15.49
C LEU A 223 0.44 -23.55 -15.09
N VAL A 224 0.89 -23.80 -13.85
CA VAL A 224 2.11 -23.24 -13.29
C VAL A 224 2.98 -24.38 -12.77
N VAL A 225 4.26 -24.41 -13.16
CA VAL A 225 5.16 -25.53 -12.87
C VAL A 225 6.53 -25.02 -12.42
N ASP A 226 7.07 -25.62 -11.35
CA ASP A 226 8.47 -25.45 -10.94
C ASP A 226 9.41 -26.21 -11.90
N VAL A 227 10.27 -25.47 -12.58
CA VAL A 227 11.25 -25.98 -13.56
C VAL A 227 12.69 -25.78 -13.09
N ARG A 228 12.90 -25.39 -11.82
CA ARG A 228 14.26 -25.20 -11.27
C ARG A 228 15.08 -26.47 -11.39
N ASN A 229 16.36 -26.28 -11.72
CA ASN A 229 17.35 -27.36 -11.90
C ASN A 229 16.97 -28.38 -12.98
N SER A 230 16.11 -28.00 -13.93
CA SER A 230 15.74 -28.86 -15.06
C SER A 230 16.56 -28.55 -16.31
N SER A 231 16.50 -29.48 -17.27
CA SER A 231 17.15 -29.36 -18.58
C SER A 231 16.17 -29.31 -19.75
N GLU A 232 14.97 -29.82 -19.52
CA GLU A 232 13.94 -29.92 -20.53
C GLU A 232 12.54 -29.74 -19.95
N ILE A 233 11.74 -28.93 -20.66
CA ILE A 233 10.29 -28.91 -20.52
C ILE A 233 9.68 -29.41 -21.83
N LYS A 234 8.69 -30.28 -21.72
CA LYS A 234 7.90 -30.78 -22.83
C LYS A 234 6.42 -30.46 -22.62
N LEU A 235 5.88 -29.72 -23.56
CA LEU A 235 4.48 -29.29 -23.62
C LEU A 235 3.74 -30.26 -24.55
N VAL A 236 2.71 -30.94 -24.04
CA VAL A 236 1.96 -31.94 -24.80
C VAL A 236 0.49 -31.55 -24.87
N VAL A 237 -0.07 -31.58 -26.08
CA VAL A 237 -1.51 -31.53 -26.33
C VAL A 237 -1.94 -32.90 -26.83
N ASP A 238 -2.67 -33.63 -26.00
CA ASP A 238 -3.17 -34.98 -26.26
C ASP A 238 -4.57 -34.94 -26.91
N VAL A 239 -4.93 -35.99 -27.66
CA VAL A 239 -6.18 -36.10 -28.47
C VAL A 239 -7.45 -36.38 -27.64
N ALA A 240 -7.30 -36.51 -26.32
CA ALA A 240 -8.37 -36.84 -25.38
C ALA A 240 -9.29 -37.99 -25.83
N THR A 241 -10.52 -37.72 -26.28
CA THR A 241 -11.57 -38.75 -26.44
C THR A 241 -11.93 -39.09 -27.89
N ASN A 242 -11.74 -38.19 -28.86
CA ASN A 242 -12.40 -38.27 -30.18
C ASN A 242 -11.44 -38.35 -31.38
N GLY A 243 -10.20 -38.81 -31.16
CA GLY A 243 -9.13 -38.62 -32.14
C GLY A 243 -8.76 -37.13 -32.23
N ASN A 244 -8.19 -36.68 -33.34
CA ASN A 244 -7.66 -35.32 -33.43
C ASN A 244 -8.50 -34.32 -34.24
N ASN A 245 -9.79 -34.59 -34.48
CA ASN A 245 -10.60 -33.69 -35.31
C ASN A 245 -10.84 -32.34 -34.61
N TRP A 246 -10.48 -31.24 -35.27
CA TRP A 246 -10.69 -29.88 -34.78
C TRP A 246 -9.99 -29.53 -33.47
N ASP A 247 -8.93 -30.26 -33.09
CA ASP A 247 -8.22 -30.10 -31.83
C ASP A 247 -7.25 -28.91 -31.84
N HIS A 248 -7.76 -27.72 -32.17
CA HIS A 248 -7.02 -26.47 -32.16
C HIS A 248 -6.82 -26.02 -30.72
N ALA A 249 -5.57 -25.94 -30.29
CA ALA A 249 -5.19 -25.70 -28.90
C ALA A 249 -4.16 -24.58 -28.81
N ASN A 250 -4.18 -23.83 -27.71
CA ASN A 250 -3.25 -22.75 -27.48
C ASN A 250 -2.56 -22.88 -26.11
N TRP A 251 -1.24 -22.70 -26.11
CA TRP A 251 -0.44 -22.35 -24.94
C TRP A 251 -0.30 -20.82 -24.90
N ALA A 252 -1.32 -20.15 -24.37
CA ALA A 252 -1.42 -18.70 -24.33
C ALA A 252 -0.57 -18.11 -23.18
N ASP A 253 0.04 -16.95 -23.44
CA ASP A 253 0.92 -16.23 -22.50
C ASP A 253 2.05 -17.11 -21.91
N ALA A 254 2.42 -18.17 -22.65
CA ALA A 254 3.33 -19.20 -22.19
C ALA A 254 4.75 -18.64 -22.03
N ARG A 255 5.27 -18.70 -20.80
CA ARG A 255 6.54 -18.06 -20.45
C ARG A 255 7.25 -18.76 -19.31
N PHE A 256 8.57 -18.63 -19.32
CA PHE A 256 9.37 -18.83 -18.13
C PHE A 256 9.38 -17.57 -17.27
N ARG A 257 9.56 -17.75 -15.96
CA ARG A 257 9.69 -16.69 -14.97
C ARG A 257 10.89 -16.99 -14.09
N ASN A 258 11.64 -15.96 -13.73
CA ASN A 258 12.85 -16.08 -12.93
C ASN A 258 12.73 -15.38 -11.57
N VAL A 259 13.36 -15.99 -10.58
CA VAL A 259 13.57 -15.39 -9.27
C VAL A 259 14.67 -14.33 -9.40
N PRO A 260 14.39 -13.08 -8.97
CA PRO A 260 15.41 -12.04 -8.94
C PRO A 260 16.61 -12.42 -8.06
N GLN A 261 17.80 -12.00 -8.47
CA GLN A 261 19.05 -12.25 -7.73
C GLN A 261 19.38 -11.16 -6.71
N PHE A 262 18.35 -10.50 -6.16
CA PHE A 262 18.48 -9.45 -5.14
C PHE A 262 17.46 -9.65 -4.00
N SER A 263 17.62 -8.91 -2.90
CA SER A 263 16.70 -8.93 -1.75
C SER A 263 16.69 -7.58 -1.02
N THR A 264 15.49 -7.13 -0.64
CA THR A 264 15.26 -5.86 0.07
C THR A 264 15.09 -6.02 1.58
N VAL A 265 15.14 -7.25 2.12
CA VAL A 265 14.81 -7.54 3.53
C VAL A 265 15.59 -6.69 4.52
N GLN A 266 16.91 -6.57 4.31
CA GLN A 266 17.77 -5.82 5.23
C GLN A 266 17.48 -4.32 5.18
N LEU A 267 17.26 -3.79 3.97
CA LEU A 267 16.92 -2.40 3.75
C LEU A 267 15.57 -2.03 4.36
N GLU A 268 14.55 -2.85 4.16
CA GLU A 268 13.23 -2.65 4.77
C GLU A 268 13.31 -2.68 6.30
N LYS A 269 14.10 -3.60 6.86
CA LYS A 269 14.33 -3.66 8.31
C LYS A 269 15.03 -2.39 8.80
N ALA A 270 16.12 -1.97 8.15
CA ALA A 270 16.88 -0.80 8.53
C ALA A 270 16.03 0.49 8.42
N LEU A 271 15.26 0.65 7.34
CA LEU A 271 14.30 1.76 7.18
C LEU A 271 13.25 1.79 8.29
N LYS A 272 12.73 0.62 8.67
CA LYS A 272 11.76 0.50 9.76
C LYS A 272 12.38 0.87 11.11
N GLU A 273 13.64 0.54 11.35
CA GLU A 273 14.36 0.91 12.58
C GLU A 273 14.68 2.41 12.60
N ALA A 274 15.19 2.96 11.50
CA ALA A 274 15.46 4.40 11.33
C ALA A 274 14.20 5.26 11.59
N LYS A 275 13.07 4.90 10.98
CA LYS A 275 11.80 5.64 11.10
C LYS A 275 11.17 5.57 12.50
N LYS A 276 11.63 4.68 13.37
CA LYS A 276 11.15 4.57 14.76
C LYS A 276 11.92 5.47 15.73
N LEU A 277 13.05 6.04 15.32
CA LEU A 277 13.87 6.86 16.19
C LEU A 277 13.14 8.15 16.58
N ASP A 278 13.21 8.52 17.86
CA ASP A 278 12.76 9.82 18.33
C ASP A 278 13.83 10.88 18.03
N LEU A 279 13.69 11.51 16.86
CA LEU A 279 14.66 12.47 16.35
C LEU A 279 14.83 13.71 17.23
N ASN A 280 13.88 13.99 18.13
CA ASN A 280 13.94 15.14 19.04
C ASN A 280 15.16 15.14 19.96
N ASN A 281 15.85 14.01 20.13
CA ASN A 281 17.03 13.89 20.99
C ASN A 281 18.34 14.19 20.28
N TYR A 282 18.32 14.48 18.98
CA TYR A 282 19.52 14.63 18.16
C TYR A 282 19.62 16.02 17.52
N THR A 283 20.83 16.37 17.08
CA THR A 283 21.08 17.67 16.43
C THR A 283 20.47 17.72 15.03
N GLU A 284 20.01 18.90 14.60
CA GLU A 284 19.44 19.14 13.25
C GLU A 284 20.37 18.64 12.14
N GLN A 285 21.67 18.94 12.23
CA GLN A 285 22.66 18.51 11.23
C GLN A 285 22.77 16.98 11.12
N SER A 286 22.74 16.26 12.24
CA SER A 286 22.77 14.79 12.22
C SER A 286 21.44 14.19 11.74
N ILE A 287 20.32 14.86 12.02
CA ILE A 287 18.98 14.46 11.54
C ILE A 287 18.92 14.58 10.01
N GLU A 288 19.42 15.69 9.44
CA GLU A 288 19.43 15.90 7.98
C GLU A 288 20.20 14.79 7.24
N VAL A 289 21.32 14.32 7.81
CA VAL A 289 22.09 13.19 7.25
C VAL A 289 21.26 11.90 7.27
N LEU A 290 20.56 11.63 8.38
CA LEU A 290 19.67 10.46 8.48
C LEU A 290 18.49 10.55 7.51
N GLU A 291 17.84 11.70 7.39
CA GLU A 291 16.71 11.89 6.46
C GLU A 291 17.13 11.68 5.01
N ASN A 292 18.30 12.18 4.63
CA ASN A 292 18.87 11.93 3.30
C ASN A 292 19.18 10.44 3.07
N ALA A 293 19.69 9.73 4.08
CA ALA A 293 19.95 8.30 3.98
C ALA A 293 18.65 7.46 3.93
N ILE A 294 17.61 7.85 4.67
CA ILE A 294 16.27 7.24 4.58
C ILE A 294 15.73 7.41 3.16
N LYS A 295 15.81 8.62 2.59
CA LYS A 295 15.35 8.88 1.22
C LYS A 295 16.10 8.01 0.20
N PHE A 296 17.42 7.92 0.30
CA PHE A 296 18.21 7.03 -0.56
C PHE A 296 17.77 5.57 -0.42
N GLY A 297 17.49 5.12 0.81
CA GLY A 297 16.95 3.79 1.06
C GLY A 297 15.56 3.56 0.47
N GLU A 298 14.65 4.53 0.54
CA GLU A 298 13.33 4.43 -0.09
C GLU A 298 13.41 4.33 -1.61
N ASP A 299 14.29 5.12 -2.24
CA ASP A 299 14.54 5.05 -3.68
C ASP A 299 15.13 3.68 -4.06
N ALA A 300 16.07 3.15 -3.26
CA ALA A 300 16.74 1.87 -3.48
C ALA A 300 15.81 0.65 -3.34
N LEU A 301 14.65 0.75 -2.68
CA LEU A 301 13.65 -0.34 -2.65
C LEU A 301 13.12 -0.73 -4.03
N ASN A 302 13.21 0.18 -5.01
CA ASN A 302 12.80 -0.08 -6.39
C ASN A 302 13.96 -0.57 -7.28
N SER A 303 15.17 -0.69 -6.73
CA SER A 303 16.34 -1.16 -7.46
C SER A 303 16.31 -2.68 -7.62
N THR A 304 16.72 -3.15 -8.80
CA THR A 304 17.01 -4.58 -9.05
C THR A 304 18.50 -4.91 -8.88
N ASN A 305 19.32 -3.92 -8.50
CA ASN A 305 20.76 -4.09 -8.27
C ASN A 305 21.04 -4.23 -6.77
N GLN A 306 21.53 -5.41 -6.37
CA GLN A 306 21.87 -5.72 -4.98
C GLN A 306 22.93 -4.78 -4.40
N GLU A 307 23.93 -4.35 -5.19
CA GLU A 307 24.98 -3.45 -4.70
C GLU A 307 24.41 -2.07 -4.31
N VAL A 308 23.40 -1.59 -5.04
CA VAL A 308 22.70 -0.34 -4.72
C VAL A 308 21.89 -0.49 -3.43
N ILE A 309 21.23 -1.64 -3.25
CA ILE A 309 20.46 -1.94 -2.05
C ILE A 309 21.39 -2.04 -0.84
N ASP A 310 22.51 -2.74 -0.95
CA ASP A 310 23.50 -2.90 0.11
C ASP A 310 24.14 -1.55 0.47
N SER A 311 24.48 -0.73 -0.54
CA SER A 311 24.98 0.64 -0.33
C SER A 311 23.97 1.51 0.43
N ALA A 312 22.68 1.35 0.17
CA ALA A 312 21.63 2.06 0.90
C ALA A 312 21.51 1.60 2.36
N VAL A 313 21.64 0.30 2.62
CA VAL A 313 21.70 -0.24 3.99
C VAL A 313 22.90 0.33 4.74
N GLU A 314 24.08 0.32 4.13
CA GLU A 314 25.31 0.85 4.73
C GLU A 314 25.21 2.35 5.02
N SER A 315 24.71 3.14 4.07
CA SER A 315 24.48 4.57 4.22
C SER A 315 23.53 4.87 5.37
N LEU A 316 22.42 4.12 5.45
CA LEU A 316 21.43 4.28 6.52
C LEU A 316 21.98 3.92 7.90
N ASN A 317 22.66 2.79 8.03
CA ASN A 317 23.29 2.38 9.29
C ASN A 317 24.36 3.41 9.73
N SER A 318 25.19 3.88 8.79
CA SER A 318 26.21 4.89 9.07
C SER A 318 25.59 6.21 9.54
N ALA A 319 24.47 6.62 8.95
CA ALA A 319 23.76 7.83 9.36
C ALA A 319 23.13 7.69 10.76
N ILE A 320 22.60 6.51 11.09
CA ILE A 320 22.11 6.21 12.45
C ILE A 320 23.25 6.26 13.47
N ASP A 321 24.37 5.61 13.17
CA ASP A 321 25.54 5.58 14.07
C ASP A 321 26.19 6.96 14.24
N SER A 322 26.03 7.85 13.25
CA SER A 322 26.54 9.22 13.26
C SER A 322 25.58 10.23 13.90
N LEU A 323 24.45 9.77 14.46
CA LEU A 323 23.54 10.66 15.18
C LEU A 323 24.23 11.28 16.41
N VAL A 324 24.06 12.60 16.56
CA VAL A 324 24.68 13.36 17.65
C VAL A 324 23.59 13.77 18.62
N GLU A 325 23.65 13.26 19.86
CA GLU A 325 22.71 13.64 20.92
C GLU A 325 22.80 15.14 21.25
N LEU A 326 21.65 15.75 21.54
CA LEU A 326 21.58 17.15 21.94
C LEU A 326 22.21 17.36 23.32
N ASN A 327 23.12 18.33 23.41
CA ASN A 327 23.63 18.79 24.69
C ASN A 327 22.55 19.59 25.45
N LEU A 328 21.93 18.95 26.45
CA LEU A 328 20.87 19.56 27.26
C LEU A 328 21.33 20.80 28.05
N ASN A 329 22.63 20.97 28.30
CA ASN A 329 23.18 22.14 28.99
C ASN A 329 23.46 23.32 28.04
N LYS A 330 23.27 23.15 26.73
CA LYS A 330 23.43 24.23 25.76
C LYS A 330 22.37 25.30 26.02
N VAL A 331 22.80 26.56 26.09
CA VAL A 331 21.91 27.72 26.21
C VAL A 331 21.13 27.88 24.90
N VAL A 332 19.82 28.09 25.03
CA VAL A 332 18.91 28.35 23.91
C VAL A 332 18.95 29.84 23.59
N ASN A 333 19.10 30.17 22.31
CA ASN A 333 19.12 31.55 21.85
C ASN A 333 17.69 32.09 21.71
N ILE A 334 17.16 32.66 22.79
CA ILE A 334 15.84 33.28 22.83
C ILE A 334 16.04 34.80 22.70
N LYS A 335 15.86 35.34 21.49
CA LYS A 335 16.08 36.77 21.21
C LYS A 335 14.96 37.67 21.74
N ASP A 336 13.75 37.15 21.82
CA ASP A 336 12.60 37.87 22.34
C ASP A 336 12.62 37.86 23.87
N GLU A 337 12.84 39.04 24.46
CA GLU A 337 12.96 39.18 25.91
C GLU A 337 11.65 38.89 26.65
N TYR A 338 10.49 39.12 26.04
CA TYR A 338 9.19 38.83 26.66
C TYR A 338 8.89 37.33 26.65
N LEU A 339 9.27 36.63 25.57
CA LEU A 339 9.27 35.17 25.54
C LEU A 339 10.22 34.61 26.61
N LYS A 340 11.45 35.12 26.66
CA LYS A 340 12.47 34.71 27.65
C LYS A 340 11.94 34.87 29.07
N GLN A 341 11.35 36.02 29.40
CA GLN A 341 10.74 36.28 30.71
C GLN A 341 9.55 35.36 31.02
N SER A 342 8.69 35.09 30.04
CA SER A 342 7.56 34.18 30.20
C SER A 342 8.03 32.77 30.55
N ILE A 343 9.06 32.27 29.87
CA ILE A 343 9.67 30.97 30.14
C ILE A 343 10.38 30.95 31.50
N GLN A 344 11.17 31.98 31.82
CA GLN A 344 11.86 32.11 33.11
C GLN A 344 10.88 32.05 34.28
N LYS A 345 9.75 32.74 34.15
CA LYS A 345 8.68 32.75 35.14
C LYS A 345 8.07 31.36 35.34
N GLU A 346 7.75 30.66 34.24
CA GLU A 346 7.16 29.32 34.30
C GLU A 346 8.13 28.30 34.93
N LEU A 347 9.42 28.41 34.62
CA LEU A 347 10.46 27.53 35.16
C LEU A 347 11.02 27.98 36.52
N ASN A 348 10.51 29.09 37.09
CA ASN A 348 11.01 29.71 38.32
C ASN A 348 12.54 29.87 38.34
N THR A 349 13.11 30.42 37.27
CA THR A 349 14.55 30.62 37.09
C THR A 349 14.87 32.06 36.71
N SER A 350 16.10 32.50 37.01
CA SER A 350 16.64 33.80 36.62
C SER A 350 17.96 33.59 35.89
N GLY A 351 18.06 33.96 34.61
CA GLY A 351 19.28 33.82 33.81
C GLY A 351 19.07 33.13 32.46
N GLU A 352 20.14 32.62 31.87
CA GLU A 352 20.08 31.90 30.60
C GLU A 352 19.28 30.60 30.73
N ILE A 353 18.56 30.24 29.67
CA ILE A 353 17.71 29.05 29.61
C ILE A 353 18.39 27.99 28.76
N THR A 354 18.53 26.79 29.29
CA THR A 354 19.14 25.65 28.59
C THR A 354 18.11 24.78 27.87
N ILE A 355 18.55 23.95 26.91
CA ILE A 355 17.67 22.99 26.23
C ILE A 355 16.98 22.07 27.23
N GLY A 356 17.70 21.58 28.25
CA GLY A 356 17.15 20.71 29.29
C GLY A 356 16.03 21.38 30.09
N GLN A 357 16.15 22.68 30.35
CA GLN A 357 15.11 23.48 30.98
C GLN A 357 13.89 23.67 30.07
N MET A 358 14.10 23.95 28.77
CA MET A 358 12.99 24.05 27.81
C MET A 358 12.14 22.77 27.77
N ARG A 359 12.77 21.60 27.90
CA ARG A 359 12.08 20.29 27.93
C ARG A 359 11.23 20.05 29.17
N GLN A 360 11.32 20.88 30.20
CA GLN A 360 10.47 20.79 31.39
C GLN A 360 9.12 21.49 31.20
N LEU A 361 8.99 22.35 30.17
CA LEU A 361 7.76 23.04 29.87
C LEU A 361 6.69 22.05 29.39
N VAL A 362 5.55 22.06 30.08
CA VAL A 362 4.33 21.31 29.72
C VAL A 362 3.20 22.28 29.35
N SER A 363 3.10 23.40 30.04
CA SER A 363 2.23 24.51 29.69
C SER A 363 3.03 25.81 29.71
N LEU A 364 2.69 26.75 28.83
CA LEU A 364 3.29 28.08 28.83
C LEU A 364 2.25 29.11 28.42
N LYS A 365 2.23 30.24 29.14
CA LYS A 365 1.53 31.45 28.70
C LYS A 365 2.56 32.52 28.38
N VAL A 366 2.50 33.03 27.15
CA VAL A 366 3.40 34.08 26.66
C VAL A 366 2.63 35.39 26.59
N SER A 367 3.29 36.51 26.92
CA SER A 367 2.67 37.83 26.87
C SER A 367 3.65 38.87 26.32
N ASN A 368 3.18 39.71 25.39
CA ASN A 368 3.94 40.75 24.70
C ASN A 368 5.12 40.27 23.83
N ALA A 369 5.15 39.00 23.41
CA ALA A 369 6.17 38.50 22.49
C ALA A 369 5.82 38.79 21.03
N GLU A 370 6.85 38.96 20.21
CA GLU A 370 6.83 39.08 18.75
C GLU A 370 7.36 37.81 18.07
N SER A 371 8.21 37.03 18.75
CA SER A 371 8.80 35.80 18.23
C SER A 371 8.63 34.62 19.17
N LEU A 372 8.46 33.43 18.58
CA LEU A 372 8.46 32.13 19.28
C LEU A 372 9.80 31.39 19.15
N GLU A 373 10.81 32.01 18.53
CA GLU A 373 12.12 31.42 18.33
C GLU A 373 12.76 31.01 19.68
N GLY A 374 13.12 29.74 19.79
CA GLY A 374 13.56 29.07 21.01
C GLY A 374 12.57 28.02 21.54
N LEU A 375 11.26 28.15 21.26
CA LEU A 375 10.25 27.18 21.70
C LEU A 375 10.35 25.83 20.99
N GLN A 376 11.07 25.71 19.87
CA GLN A 376 11.28 24.43 19.18
C GLN A 376 11.94 23.37 20.08
N TYR A 377 12.63 23.78 21.14
CA TYR A 377 13.26 22.88 22.12
C TYR A 377 12.30 22.39 23.22
N ALA A 378 11.09 22.94 23.33
CA ALA A 378 10.08 22.60 24.35
C ALA A 378 9.23 21.38 23.92
N ILE A 379 9.86 20.26 23.57
CA ILE A 379 9.20 19.08 22.97
C ILE A 379 8.12 18.43 23.85
N ASN A 380 8.08 18.77 25.15
CA ASN A 380 7.08 18.28 26.10
C ASN A 380 5.90 19.24 26.30
N LEU A 381 5.88 20.37 25.59
CA LEU A 381 4.81 21.35 25.67
C LEU A 381 3.50 20.76 25.11
N GLU A 382 2.45 20.80 25.93
CA GLU A 382 1.11 20.29 25.64
C GLU A 382 0.10 21.42 25.43
N SER A 383 0.29 22.54 26.14
CA SER A 383 -0.57 23.73 26.08
C SER A 383 0.25 25.01 25.93
N LEU A 384 -0.13 25.86 24.97
CA LEU A 384 0.50 27.15 24.71
C LEU A 384 -0.56 28.23 24.52
N ASP A 385 -0.55 29.23 25.40
CA ASP A 385 -1.35 30.44 25.25
C ASP A 385 -0.48 31.60 24.77
N ILE A 386 -0.60 31.92 23.48
CA ILE A 386 0.02 33.08 22.84
C ILE A 386 -1.05 34.11 22.45
N SER A 387 -2.24 34.03 23.05
CA SER A 387 -3.29 35.02 22.82
C SER A 387 -2.78 36.41 23.21
N TYR A 388 -3.19 37.40 22.44
CA TYR A 388 -2.85 38.79 22.65
C TYR A 388 -1.35 39.12 22.56
N ASN A 389 -0.61 38.45 21.67
CA ASN A 389 0.79 38.74 21.33
C ASN A 389 0.91 39.30 19.88
N GLU A 390 2.12 39.58 19.40
CA GLU A 390 2.42 40.05 18.04
C GLU A 390 3.09 38.96 17.17
N ILE A 391 2.79 37.69 17.45
CA ILE A 391 3.38 36.54 16.76
C ILE A 391 2.85 36.43 15.32
N ARG A 392 3.78 36.32 14.36
CA ARG A 392 3.50 36.11 12.93
C ARG A 392 4.00 34.77 12.41
N ASP A 393 4.88 34.11 13.13
CA ASP A 393 5.56 32.89 12.72
C ASP A 393 5.36 31.80 13.78
N LEU A 394 4.54 30.81 13.43
CA LEU A 394 4.29 29.63 14.25
C LEU A 394 5.22 28.45 13.91
N SER A 395 6.10 28.59 12.92
CA SER A 395 7.00 27.50 12.50
C SER A 395 7.93 26.96 13.61
N PRO A 396 8.32 27.72 14.65
CA PRO A 396 9.04 27.15 15.80
C PRO A 396 8.25 26.04 16.54
N LEU A 397 6.93 25.98 16.36
CA LEU A 397 6.05 24.99 17.00
C LEU A 397 5.86 23.71 16.15
N LYS A 398 6.40 23.67 14.93
CA LYS A 398 6.17 22.60 13.93
C LYS A 398 6.36 21.20 14.49
N ASN A 399 7.48 20.98 15.20
CA ASN A 399 7.89 19.66 15.67
C ASN A 399 7.41 19.33 17.10
N LEU A 400 6.61 20.20 17.73
CA LEU A 400 6.10 19.97 19.09
C LEU A 400 4.91 19.01 19.10
N LYS A 401 5.17 17.72 18.87
CA LYS A 401 4.13 16.68 18.66
C LYS A 401 3.11 16.53 19.80
N LYS A 402 3.44 16.98 21.01
CA LYS A 402 2.55 16.94 22.18
C LYS A 402 1.65 18.18 22.31
N LEU A 403 1.94 19.26 21.60
CA LEU A 403 1.18 20.51 21.68
C LEU A 403 -0.17 20.32 20.99
N SER A 404 -1.21 20.12 21.81
CA SER A 404 -2.60 19.90 21.39
C SER A 404 -3.53 21.04 21.76
N ASP A 405 -3.18 21.86 22.76
CA ASP A 405 -3.96 23.04 23.17
C ASP A 405 -3.20 24.32 22.82
N LEU A 406 -3.40 24.81 21.60
CA LEU A 406 -2.82 26.06 21.13
C LEU A 406 -3.89 27.15 21.09
N LYS A 407 -3.68 28.22 21.86
CA LYS A 407 -4.51 29.43 21.82
C LYS A 407 -3.74 30.53 21.11
N ALA A 408 -4.01 30.68 19.81
CA ALA A 408 -3.25 31.54 18.92
C ALA A 408 -4.08 32.68 18.33
N ASN A 409 -4.66 33.50 19.21
CA ASN A 409 -5.36 34.72 18.82
C ASN A 409 -4.50 35.96 19.13
N PRO A 410 -3.50 36.31 18.28
CA PRO A 410 -2.66 37.50 18.49
C PRO A 410 -3.50 38.79 18.53
N LEU A 411 -2.93 39.84 19.12
CA LEU A 411 -3.57 41.16 19.18
C LEU A 411 -3.77 41.70 17.76
N GLY A 412 -5.04 41.82 17.35
CA GLY A 412 -5.40 42.73 16.27
C GLY A 412 -5.43 44.16 16.79
N GLY A 413 -4.58 45.05 16.26
CA GLY A 413 -4.64 46.46 16.64
C GLY A 413 -3.32 47.23 16.75
N LEU A 414 -2.17 46.65 16.43
CA LEU A 414 -0.91 47.39 16.38
C LEU A 414 -0.51 47.70 14.94
N ILE A 415 -0.04 48.94 14.72
CA ILE A 415 0.35 49.44 13.39
C ILE A 415 1.60 48.67 12.98
N SER A 416 1.41 47.72 12.05
CA SER A 416 2.44 46.85 11.49
C SER A 416 3.34 47.56 10.48
N GLY A 417 2.93 48.72 9.97
CA GLY A 417 3.74 49.55 9.09
C GLY A 417 3.02 50.77 8.54
N ARG A 418 3.77 51.64 7.85
CA ARG A 418 3.25 52.73 7.01
C ARG A 418 3.43 52.37 5.54
N VAL A 419 2.44 52.74 4.74
CA VAL A 419 2.36 52.49 3.30
C VAL A 419 2.06 53.82 2.64
N TYR A 420 2.69 54.08 1.50
CA TYR A 420 2.51 55.31 0.73
C TYR A 420 1.89 54.96 -0.61
N ALA A 421 0.94 55.77 -1.07
CA ALA A 421 0.40 55.64 -2.41
C ALA A 421 1.39 56.20 -3.44
N GLU A 422 1.71 55.41 -4.46
CA GLU A 422 2.54 55.80 -5.61
C GLU A 422 1.78 55.43 -6.88
N ASP A 423 1.66 56.36 -7.84
CA ASP A 423 0.91 56.15 -9.09
C ASP A 423 -0.51 55.57 -8.89
N ASN A 424 -1.25 56.14 -7.93
CA ASN A 424 -2.59 55.71 -7.51
C ASN A 424 -2.66 54.26 -7.00
N LYS A 425 -1.55 53.70 -6.49
CA LYS A 425 -1.51 52.35 -5.93
C LYS A 425 -0.73 52.30 -4.63
N ALA A 426 -1.22 51.53 -3.69
CA ALA A 426 -0.52 51.22 -2.44
C ALA A 426 -0.30 49.71 -2.34
N LYS A 427 0.93 49.28 -2.04
CA LYS A 427 1.28 47.87 -1.93
C LYS A 427 1.60 47.49 -0.50
N VAL A 428 1.03 46.37 -0.04
CA VAL A 428 1.25 45.81 1.29
C VAL A 428 1.59 44.34 1.16
N SER A 429 2.62 43.91 1.88
CA SER A 429 3.01 42.51 1.99
C SER A 429 3.43 42.23 3.42
N LEU A 430 2.99 41.09 3.96
CA LEU A 430 3.39 40.61 5.27
C LEU A 430 3.54 39.10 5.22
N ASP A 431 4.65 38.61 5.78
CA ASP A 431 4.85 37.17 5.91
C ASP A 431 4.24 36.70 7.23
N VAL A 432 3.24 35.83 7.11
CA VAL A 432 2.60 35.14 8.23
C VAL A 432 2.75 33.65 7.96
N ILE A 433 3.38 32.93 8.87
CA ILE A 433 3.78 31.54 8.69
C ILE A 433 3.02 30.66 9.68
N ASN A 434 2.31 29.66 9.17
CA ASN A 434 1.62 28.70 10.02
C ASN A 434 2.59 27.69 10.65
N ARG A 435 2.04 26.79 11.49
CA ARG A 435 2.84 25.79 12.19
C ARG A 435 3.55 24.81 11.25
N ASN A 436 3.02 24.57 10.05
CA ASN A 436 3.67 23.69 9.06
C ASN A 436 4.86 24.36 8.36
N GLY A 437 5.07 25.66 8.58
CA GLY A 437 6.08 26.47 7.88
C GLY A 437 5.58 27.00 6.53
N GLU A 438 4.27 27.00 6.30
CA GLU A 438 3.66 27.49 5.07
C GLU A 438 3.28 28.96 5.22
N LYS A 439 3.51 29.75 4.17
CA LYS A 439 3.09 31.14 4.14
C LYS A 439 1.56 31.21 3.96
N LEU A 440 0.89 31.80 4.94
CA LEU A 440 -0.53 32.11 4.86
C LEU A 440 -0.74 33.32 3.93
N LEU A 441 -1.79 33.23 3.12
CA LEU A 441 -2.30 34.37 2.36
C LEU A 441 -3.36 35.10 3.19
N PRO A 442 -3.48 36.43 3.06
CA PRO A 442 -4.62 37.14 3.61
C PRO A 442 -5.93 36.49 3.16
N THR A 443 -6.92 36.46 4.03
CA THR A 443 -8.29 36.01 3.74
C THR A 443 -9.26 37.17 3.55
N SER A 444 -8.89 38.35 4.07
CA SER A 444 -9.66 39.58 3.93
C SER A 444 -8.76 40.81 3.92
N VAL A 445 -9.11 41.79 3.09
CA VAL A 445 -8.49 43.10 3.02
C VAL A 445 -9.58 44.15 3.28
N VAL A 446 -9.44 44.91 4.36
CA VAL A 446 -10.39 45.97 4.72
C VAL A 446 -9.66 47.30 4.76
N VAL A 447 -10.19 48.31 4.09
CA VAL A 447 -9.68 49.68 4.14
C VAL A 447 -10.65 50.54 4.92
N LYS A 448 -10.17 51.23 5.95
CA LYS A 448 -10.92 52.18 6.75
C LYS A 448 -10.46 53.59 6.44
N HIS A 449 -11.39 54.47 6.12
CA HIS A 449 -11.13 55.90 6.06
C HIS A 449 -11.09 56.48 7.48
N ASN A 450 -9.95 57.04 7.92
CA ASN A 450 -9.81 57.42 9.33
C ASN A 450 -10.58 58.69 9.75
N LYS A 451 -11.02 59.53 8.80
CA LYS A 451 -11.89 60.68 9.03
C LYS A 451 -13.36 60.29 9.18
N THR A 452 -13.90 59.58 8.19
CA THR A 452 -15.33 59.24 8.13
C THR A 452 -15.67 57.98 8.93
N HIS A 453 -14.66 57.15 9.22
CA HIS A 453 -14.81 55.83 9.84
C HIS A 453 -15.56 54.82 8.95
N GLU A 454 -15.66 55.08 7.65
CA GLU A 454 -16.21 54.12 6.70
C GLU A 454 -15.21 52.98 6.45
N TYR A 455 -15.74 51.76 6.30
CA TYR A 455 -14.97 50.55 6.03
C TYR A 455 -15.38 49.97 4.68
N THR A 456 -14.38 49.68 3.84
CA THR A 456 -14.54 49.04 2.55
C THR A 456 -13.80 47.72 2.57
N THR A 457 -14.50 46.61 2.36
CA THR A 457 -13.86 45.31 2.14
C THR A 457 -13.57 45.15 0.65
N LEU A 458 -12.31 44.90 0.29
CA LEU A 458 -11.91 44.70 -1.10
C LEU A 458 -12.10 43.24 -1.50
N ASP A 459 -12.42 42.99 -2.78
CA ASP A 459 -12.37 41.64 -3.32
C ASP A 459 -10.90 41.22 -3.41
N ILE A 460 -10.57 40.17 -2.67
CA ILE A 460 -9.20 39.70 -2.56
C ILE A 460 -8.65 39.16 -3.88
N ASN A 461 -9.51 38.66 -4.77
CA ASN A 461 -9.09 38.17 -6.09
C ASN A 461 -8.64 39.30 -7.03
N ASP A 462 -9.15 40.51 -6.80
CA ASP A 462 -8.85 41.67 -7.63
C ASP A 462 -7.62 42.44 -7.12
N CYS A 463 -7.33 42.34 -5.82
CA CYS A 463 -6.30 43.14 -5.16
C CYS A 463 -5.08 42.35 -4.69
N MET A 464 -5.03 41.02 -4.78
CA MET A 464 -3.92 40.21 -4.28
C MET A 464 -3.27 39.38 -5.39
N ASP A 465 -1.93 39.36 -5.42
CA ASP A 465 -1.19 38.47 -6.33
C ASP A 465 -0.97 37.07 -5.73
N LYS A 466 -0.44 36.15 -6.56
CA LYS A 466 -0.15 34.76 -6.15
C LYS A 466 0.87 34.62 -5.01
N ASN A 467 1.62 35.67 -4.69
CA ASN A 467 2.62 35.69 -3.62
C ASN A 467 2.09 36.33 -2.32
N GLY A 468 0.82 36.76 -2.32
CA GLY A 468 0.17 37.43 -1.19
C GLY A 468 0.44 38.93 -1.10
N VAL A 469 0.95 39.57 -2.17
CA VAL A 469 1.11 41.02 -2.19
C VAL A 469 -0.23 41.67 -2.51
N VAL A 470 -0.72 42.49 -1.59
CA VAL A 470 -1.98 43.23 -1.72
C VAL A 470 -1.69 44.60 -2.36
N THR A 471 -2.34 44.90 -3.49
CA THR A 471 -2.29 46.18 -4.19
C THR A 471 -3.65 46.86 -4.11
N ILE A 472 -3.71 48.00 -3.44
CA ILE A 472 -4.92 48.82 -3.30
C ILE A 472 -4.89 49.89 -4.37
N ASP A 473 -5.94 49.98 -5.19
CA ASP A 473 -6.16 51.10 -6.10
C ASP A 473 -6.68 52.31 -5.29
N THR A 474 -5.91 53.39 -5.28
CA THR A 474 -6.21 54.62 -4.55
C THR A 474 -6.76 55.73 -5.45
N THR A 475 -7.07 55.46 -6.73
CA THR A 475 -7.55 56.46 -7.70
C THR A 475 -8.80 57.21 -7.21
N GLY A 476 -9.66 56.55 -6.43
CA GLY A 476 -10.88 57.13 -5.88
C GLY A 476 -10.75 57.68 -4.45
N PHE A 477 -9.57 57.62 -3.84
CA PHE A 477 -9.37 58.02 -2.44
C PHE A 477 -9.07 59.52 -2.37
N ASP A 478 -9.64 60.21 -1.39
CA ASP A 478 -9.27 61.60 -1.10
C ASP A 478 -7.91 61.68 -0.38
N SER A 479 -7.34 62.89 -0.30
CA SER A 479 -6.06 63.12 0.37
C SER A 479 -6.25 63.04 1.89
N TYR A 480 -6.08 61.84 2.45
CA TYR A 480 -6.22 61.56 3.87
C TYR A 480 -5.50 60.26 4.26
N ILE A 481 -5.45 60.00 5.57
CA ILE A 481 -4.86 58.77 6.13
C ILE A 481 -5.92 57.67 6.21
N TYR A 482 -5.60 56.50 5.67
CA TYR A 482 -6.44 55.31 5.72
C TYR A 482 -5.78 54.23 6.59
N THR A 483 -6.57 53.33 7.16
CA THR A 483 -6.07 52.13 7.84
C THR A 483 -6.41 50.90 7.01
N ILE A 484 -5.41 50.12 6.64
CA ILE A 484 -5.58 48.84 5.95
C ILE A 484 -5.51 47.73 6.99
N TYR A 485 -6.48 46.83 6.99
CA TYR A 485 -6.48 45.62 7.80
C TYR A 485 -6.28 44.41 6.88
N LEU A 486 -5.25 43.63 7.17
CA LEU A 486 -5.06 42.31 6.56
C LEU A 486 -5.42 41.25 7.60
N VAL A 487 -6.37 40.39 7.27
CA VAL A 487 -6.80 39.27 8.11
C VAL A 487 -6.15 37.98 7.60
N TYR A 488 -5.59 37.19 8.51
CA TYR A 488 -5.07 35.85 8.21
C TYR A 488 -5.72 34.83 9.13
N GLU A 489 -6.04 33.66 8.58
CA GLU A 489 -6.67 32.57 9.32
C GLU A 489 -5.96 31.24 9.01
N ASP A 490 -5.65 30.48 10.05
CA ASP A 490 -5.38 29.04 9.98
C ASP A 490 -6.37 28.30 10.88
N LYS A 491 -7.28 27.55 10.25
CA LYS A 491 -8.34 26.82 10.96
C LYS A 491 -7.80 25.61 11.72
N VAL A 492 -6.66 25.06 11.32
CA VAL A 492 -6.07 23.87 11.94
C VAL A 492 -5.48 24.25 13.30
N ASP A 493 -4.74 25.36 13.34
CA ASP A 493 -4.06 25.83 14.56
C ASP A 493 -4.88 26.84 15.37
N ASN A 494 -6.14 27.07 14.99
CA ASN A 494 -7.02 28.08 15.59
C ASN A 494 -6.33 29.45 15.67
N TYR A 495 -5.63 29.81 14.58
CA TYR A 495 -4.89 31.06 14.45
C TYR A 495 -5.71 32.07 13.65
N THR A 496 -6.06 33.18 14.27
CA THR A 496 -6.72 34.30 13.60
C THR A 496 -6.01 35.58 13.98
N SER A 497 -5.52 36.32 12.97
CA SER A 497 -4.76 37.54 13.19
C SER A 497 -5.21 38.66 12.28
N GLN A 498 -5.10 39.90 12.77
CA GLN A 498 -5.43 41.10 12.03
C GLN A 498 -4.28 42.10 12.14
N PHE A 499 -3.63 42.41 11.03
CA PHE A 499 -2.51 43.35 10.97
C PHE A 499 -2.95 44.66 10.35
N MET A 500 -2.57 45.78 10.97
CA MET A 500 -2.97 47.12 10.53
C MET A 500 -1.81 47.84 9.85
N PHE A 501 -2.08 48.50 8.73
CA PHE A 501 -1.13 49.39 8.06
C PHE A 501 -1.73 50.77 7.90
N MET A 502 -0.92 51.80 8.11
CA MET A 502 -1.34 53.18 7.89
C MET A 502 -0.99 53.59 6.46
N LEU A 503 -2.01 53.83 5.64
CA LEU A 503 -1.86 54.33 4.28
C LEU A 503 -1.92 55.85 4.28
N ASP A 504 -0.83 56.47 3.84
CA ASP A 504 -0.77 57.91 3.56
C ASP A 504 -1.07 58.13 2.07
N ASN A 505 -2.26 58.64 1.77
CA ASN A 505 -2.67 59.01 0.43
C ASN A 505 -2.58 60.53 0.31
N ILE A 506 -1.42 61.04 -0.12
CA ILE A 506 -1.11 62.49 -0.18
C ILE A 506 -1.51 63.06 -1.53
#